data_AF-A0A2K3M1M8-F1
#
_entry.id   AF-A0A2K3M1M8-F1
#
_cell.length_a   1.000
_cell.length_b   1.000
_cell.length_c   1.000
_cell.angle_alpha   90.00
_cell.angle_beta   90.00
_cell.angle_gamma   90.00
#
_symmetry.space_group_name_H-M   'P 1'
#
loop_
_entity.id
_entity.type
_entity.pdbx_description
1 polymer ?
#
loop_
_entity_poly.entity_id
_entity_poly.type
_entity_poly.pdbx_seq_one_letter_code
_entity_poly.pdbx_strand_id
1 'polypeptide(L)'
;MVPHSHTTPQCLKSPFKGIVSDIRGRAQCYKDDWTCALCSGIGILAPTTYIFFASALPVIAFGEQLNRDTDGRLSTVETLASTAICGMIHSIIGGQPLLIVGVAEPTIIMYTYLYNFAKNKDGLGQELFLAWAG
;
A
#
# COMPACT_ATOMS: atom_id res chain seq x y z
N MET A 1 -44.07 -19.83 -17.31
CA MET A 1 -44.31 -19.15 -16.02
C MET A 1 -43.23 -19.59 -15.06
N VAL A 2 -42.12 -18.85 -14.99
CA VAL A 2 -40.95 -19.16 -14.16
C VAL A 2 -41.12 -18.39 -12.84
N PRO A 3 -41.05 -19.02 -11.66
CA PRO A 3 -41.19 -18.29 -10.42
C PRO A 3 -39.91 -17.49 -10.16
N HIS A 4 -40.04 -16.17 -10.12
CA HIS A 4 -39.00 -15.26 -9.64
C HIS A 4 -38.75 -15.55 -8.16
N SER A 5 -37.62 -16.17 -7.84
CA SER A 5 -37.11 -16.25 -6.48
C SER A 5 -36.71 -14.84 -6.03
N HIS A 6 -37.47 -14.29 -5.10
CA HIS A 6 -37.13 -13.06 -4.38
C HIS A 6 -35.77 -13.24 -3.68
N THR A 7 -34.73 -12.62 -4.22
CA THR A 7 -33.43 -12.48 -3.56
C THR A 7 -33.60 -11.50 -2.40
N THR A 8 -33.95 -12.01 -1.22
CA THR A 8 -33.91 -11.21 0.02
C THR A 8 -32.50 -10.65 0.18
N PRO A 9 -32.32 -9.33 0.37
CA PRO A 9 -31.01 -8.76 0.68
C PRO A 9 -30.51 -9.43 1.97
N GLN A 10 -29.37 -10.13 1.91
CA GLN A 10 -28.73 -10.70 3.09
C GLN A 10 -28.23 -9.56 3.96
N CYS A 11 -29.13 -9.03 4.78
CA CYS A 11 -28.87 -8.07 5.84
C CYS A 11 -27.94 -8.73 6.87
N LEU A 12 -26.64 -8.46 6.73
CA LEU A 12 -25.62 -8.28 7.79
C LEU A 12 -25.85 -9.03 9.12
N LYS A 13 -26.15 -10.34 9.12
CA LYS A 13 -26.43 -11.10 10.37
C LYS A 13 -25.19 -11.35 11.25
N SER A 14 -24.00 -10.98 10.78
CA SER A 14 -22.76 -11.05 11.56
C SER A 14 -21.77 -10.01 11.01
N PRO A 15 -21.24 -9.08 11.84
CA PRO A 15 -20.15 -8.21 11.40
C PRO A 15 -18.94 -9.07 10.99
N PHE A 16 -18.14 -8.61 10.03
CA PHE A 16 -16.95 -9.30 9.52
C PHE A 16 -17.18 -10.60 8.71
N LYS A 17 -18.42 -11.04 8.47
CA LYS A 17 -18.68 -12.23 7.64
C LYS A 17 -18.08 -12.16 6.23
N GLY A 18 -18.06 -10.96 5.62
CA GLY A 18 -17.41 -10.72 4.32
C GLY A 18 -15.90 -10.94 4.40
N ILE A 19 -15.23 -10.30 5.36
CA ILE A 19 -13.78 -10.43 5.57
C ILE A 19 -13.36 -11.89 5.81
N VAL A 20 -14.14 -12.64 6.61
CA VAL A 20 -13.88 -14.07 6.84
C VAL A 20 -14.02 -14.89 5.55
N SER A 21 -14.99 -14.54 4.69
CA SER A 21 -15.16 -15.17 3.38
C SER A 21 -13.97 -14.89 2.47
N ASP A 22 -13.49 -13.65 2.44
CA ASP A 22 -12.37 -13.21 1.60
C ASP A 22 -11.06 -13.88 2.02
N ILE A 23 -10.79 -13.93 3.34
CA ILE A 23 -9.61 -14.62 3.89
C ILE A 23 -9.65 -16.11 3.55
N ARG A 24 -10.82 -16.77 3.71
CA ARG A 24 -10.97 -18.19 3.42
C ARG A 24 -10.73 -18.49 1.93
N GLY A 25 -11.24 -17.66 1.03
CA GLY A 25 -11.00 -17.80 -0.40
C GLY A 25 -9.52 -17.65 -0.74
N ARG A 26 -8.84 -16.66 -0.15
CA ARG A 26 -7.42 -16.39 -0.43
C ARG A 26 -6.48 -17.42 0.17
N ALA A 27 -6.77 -17.95 1.36
CA ALA A 27 -5.92 -18.90 2.06
C ALA A 27 -5.68 -20.20 1.28
N GLN A 28 -6.63 -20.62 0.45
CA GLN A 28 -6.45 -21.79 -0.42
C GLN A 28 -5.38 -21.52 -1.48
N CYS A 29 -5.48 -20.40 -2.19
CA CYS A 29 -4.53 -20.01 -3.22
C CYS A 29 -3.14 -19.64 -2.66
N TYR A 30 -3.06 -19.18 -1.40
CA TYR A 30 -1.79 -18.74 -0.82
C TYR A 30 -0.74 -19.86 -0.79
N LYS A 31 -1.13 -21.09 -0.45
CA LYS A 31 -0.22 -22.25 -0.44
C LYS A 31 0.29 -22.58 -1.84
N ASP A 32 -0.59 -22.48 -2.83
CA ASP A 32 -0.27 -22.74 -4.23
C ASP A 32 0.70 -21.69 -4.76
N ASP A 33 0.54 -20.41 -4.40
CA ASP A 33 1.42 -19.32 -4.82
C ASP A 33 2.88 -19.55 -4.39
N TRP A 34 3.12 -19.94 -3.13
CA TRP A 34 4.46 -20.25 -2.64
C TRP A 34 5.06 -21.47 -3.34
N THR A 35 4.25 -22.50 -3.57
CA THR A 35 4.70 -23.71 -4.25
C THR A 35 5.07 -23.41 -5.70
N CYS A 36 4.21 -22.69 -6.42
CA CYS A 36 4.44 -22.24 -7.79
C CYS A 36 5.68 -21.32 -7.90
N ALA A 37 5.88 -20.41 -6.94
CA ALA A 37 7.04 -19.54 -6.92
C ALA A 37 8.36 -20.33 -6.77
N LEU A 38 8.39 -21.33 -5.87
CA LEU A 38 9.55 -22.20 -5.69
C LEU A 38 9.81 -23.08 -6.92
N CYS A 39 8.76 -23.61 -7.55
CA CYS A 39 8.87 -24.40 -8.79
C CYS A 39 9.36 -23.56 -9.99
N SER A 40 9.08 -22.26 -10.01
CA SER A 40 9.48 -21.36 -11.11
C SER A 40 10.99 -21.08 -11.15
N GLY A 41 11.73 -21.43 -10.08
CA GLY A 41 13.18 -21.32 -10.02
C GLY A 41 13.68 -19.90 -10.34
N ILE A 42 14.62 -19.79 -11.29
CA ILE A 42 15.25 -18.52 -11.67
C ILE A 42 14.35 -17.66 -12.57
N GLY A 43 13.30 -18.24 -13.17
CA GLY A 43 12.42 -17.54 -14.11
C GLY A 43 11.70 -16.33 -13.52
N ILE A 44 11.52 -16.30 -12.19
CA ILE A 44 10.88 -15.19 -11.48
C ILE A 44 11.81 -13.97 -11.30
N LEU A 45 13.13 -14.14 -11.41
CA LEU A 45 14.09 -13.04 -11.21
C LEU A 45 13.92 -11.91 -12.23
N ALA A 46 13.64 -12.24 -13.49
CA ALA A 46 13.44 -11.23 -14.54
C ALA A 46 12.24 -10.30 -14.25
N PRO A 47 11.02 -10.80 -14.04
CA PRO A 47 9.88 -9.95 -13.68
C PRO A 47 10.06 -9.27 -12.31
N THR A 48 10.65 -9.94 -11.30
CA THR A 48 10.93 -9.30 -10.00
C THR A 48 11.87 -8.12 -10.14
N THR A 49 12.95 -8.26 -10.91
CA THR A 49 13.92 -7.17 -11.14
C THR A 49 13.29 -6.03 -11.92
N TYR A 50 12.48 -6.33 -12.94
CA TYR A 50 11.75 -5.32 -13.70
C TYR A 50 10.83 -4.49 -12.80
N ILE A 51 10.01 -5.16 -11.99
CA ILE A 51 9.08 -4.50 -11.07
C ILE A 51 9.82 -3.74 -9.95
N PHE A 52 10.96 -4.26 -9.48
CA PHE A 52 11.80 -3.55 -8.51
C PHE A 52 12.23 -2.18 -9.05
N PHE A 53 12.78 -2.11 -10.26
CA PHE A 53 13.17 -0.82 -10.84
C PHE A 53 11.97 0.05 -11.20
N ALA A 54 10.90 -0.55 -11.74
CA ALA A 54 9.67 0.18 -12.08
C ALA A 54 9.03 0.86 -10.85
N SER A 55 9.17 0.26 -9.66
CA SER A 55 8.63 0.81 -8.40
C SER A 55 9.64 1.67 -7.63
N ALA A 56 10.93 1.36 -7.68
CA ALA A 56 11.95 2.13 -6.97
C ALA A 56 12.19 3.51 -7.59
N LEU A 57 12.22 3.62 -8.92
CA LEU A 57 12.52 4.89 -9.60
C LEU A 57 11.52 6.02 -9.28
N PRO A 58 10.19 5.79 -9.34
CA PRO A 58 9.22 6.79 -8.93
C PRO A 58 9.37 7.19 -7.46
N VAL A 59 9.62 6.22 -6.57
CA VAL A 59 9.78 6.50 -5.13
C VAL A 59 11.02 7.33 -4.85
N ILE A 60 12.13 7.10 -5.58
CA ILE A 60 13.32 7.94 -5.48
C ILE A 60 13.02 9.36 -5.98
N ALA A 61 12.37 9.49 -7.14
CA ALA A 61 12.04 10.79 -7.72
C ALA A 61 11.12 11.61 -6.81
N PHE A 62 10.04 10.98 -6.32
CA PHE A 62 9.08 11.63 -5.43
C PHE A 62 9.61 11.82 -4.01
N GLY A 63 10.45 10.91 -3.52
CA GLY A 63 11.12 11.06 -2.23
C GLY A 63 12.06 12.27 -2.23
N GLU A 64 12.79 12.51 -3.32
CA GLU A 64 13.66 13.68 -3.42
C GLU A 64 12.85 14.98 -3.54
N GLN A 65 11.74 14.95 -4.27
CA GLN A 65 10.80 16.08 -4.29
C GLN A 65 10.28 16.38 -2.87
N LEU A 66 9.86 15.36 -2.13
CA LEU A 66 9.35 15.50 -0.77
C LEU A 66 10.44 16.01 0.20
N ASN A 67 11.67 15.52 0.06
CA ASN A 67 12.83 15.97 0.82
C ASN A 67 13.07 17.47 0.64
N ARG A 68 12.96 17.98 -0.60
CA ARG A 68 13.11 19.41 -0.90
C ARG A 68 11.92 20.25 -0.40
N ASP A 69 10.70 19.74 -0.55
CA ASP A 69 9.49 20.47 -0.20
C ASP A 69 9.23 20.52 1.32
N THR A 70 9.82 19.59 2.09
CA THR A 70 9.66 19.50 3.55
C THR A 70 10.88 19.98 4.33
N ASP A 71 11.75 20.80 3.71
CA ASP A 71 13.01 21.29 4.32
C ASP A 71 13.88 20.15 4.92
N GLY A 72 13.88 18.98 4.28
CA GLY A 72 14.65 17.81 4.71
C GLY A 72 14.02 16.97 5.83
N ARG A 73 12.74 17.21 6.19
CA ARG A 73 12.06 16.46 7.26
C ARG A 73 11.55 15.08 6.84
N LEU A 74 11.31 14.87 5.55
CA LEU A 74 11.02 13.55 4.98
C LEU A 74 12.03 13.22 3.91
N SER A 75 12.97 12.35 4.25
CA SER A 75 14.03 11.98 3.31
C SER A 75 13.56 10.95 2.29
N THR A 76 14.21 10.94 1.13
CA THR A 76 14.07 9.92 0.09
C THR A 76 14.28 8.51 0.64
N VAL A 77 15.25 8.33 1.55
CA VAL A 77 15.56 7.02 2.14
C VAL A 77 14.46 6.53 3.08
N GLU A 78 13.82 7.43 3.83
CA GLU A 78 12.70 7.10 4.71
C GLU A 78 11.46 6.73 3.89
N THR A 79 11.23 7.46 2.81
CA THR A 79 10.14 7.18 1.85
C THR A 79 10.33 5.82 1.19
N LEU A 80 11.56 5.49 0.77
CA LEU A 80 11.93 4.17 0.25
C LEU A 80 11.73 3.06 1.29
N ALA A 81 12.24 3.26 2.52
CA ALA A 81 12.11 2.27 3.59
C ALA A 81 10.65 2.02 3.95
N SER A 82 9.84 3.08 4.08
CA SER A 82 8.41 2.99 4.34
C SER A 82 7.67 2.22 3.24
N THR A 83 7.95 2.53 1.97
CA THR A 83 7.35 1.83 0.82
C THR A 83 7.75 0.35 0.80
N ALA A 84 9.02 0.03 1.07
CA ALA A 84 9.51 -1.34 1.10
C ALA A 84 8.87 -2.16 2.24
N ILE A 85 8.79 -1.61 3.46
CA ILE A 85 8.18 -2.28 4.61
C ILE A 85 6.68 -2.47 4.37
N CYS A 86 5.98 -1.43 3.91
CA CYS A 86 4.57 -1.52 3.57
C CYS A 86 4.30 -2.56 2.48
N GLY A 87 5.14 -2.57 1.43
CA GLY A 87 5.09 -3.56 0.36
C GLY A 87 5.28 -4.99 0.88
N MET A 88 6.29 -5.25 1.71
CA MET A 88 6.51 -6.58 2.30
C MET A 88 5.32 -7.05 3.15
N ILE A 89 4.80 -6.16 4.01
CA ILE A 89 3.64 -6.47 4.85
C ILE A 89 2.40 -6.75 3.97
N HIS A 90 2.16 -5.93 2.95
CA HIS A 90 1.05 -6.12 2.01
C HIS A 90 1.19 -7.39 1.19
N SER A 91 2.40 -7.75 0.73
CA SER A 91 2.62 -8.98 -0.03
C SER A 91 2.38 -10.24 0.82
N ILE A 92 2.64 -10.19 2.13
CA ILE A 92 2.43 -11.32 3.03
C ILE A 92 0.98 -11.44 3.50
N ILE A 93 0.37 -10.32 3.92
CA ILE A 93 -0.94 -10.30 4.59
C ILE A 93 -2.08 -9.90 3.63
N GLY A 94 -1.77 -9.25 2.52
CA GLY A 94 -2.73 -8.69 1.59
C GLY A 94 -3.50 -9.74 0.79
N GLY A 95 -4.74 -9.39 0.44
CA GLY A 95 -5.61 -10.22 -0.40
C GLY A 95 -5.14 -10.34 -1.86
N GLN A 96 -4.22 -9.48 -2.31
CA GLN A 96 -3.75 -9.42 -3.69
C GLN A 96 -2.23 -9.19 -3.76
N PRO A 97 -1.40 -10.24 -3.83
CA PRO A 97 0.06 -10.12 -3.79
C PRO A 97 0.67 -9.44 -5.03
N LEU A 98 -0.08 -9.35 -6.14
CA LEU A 98 0.32 -8.65 -7.37
C LEU A 98 0.16 -7.12 -7.27
N LEU A 99 -0.40 -6.62 -6.17
CA LEU A 99 -0.58 -5.18 -5.96
C LEU A 99 0.77 -4.54 -5.59
N ILE A 100 1.17 -3.53 -6.36
CA ILE A 100 2.37 -2.73 -6.08
C ILE A 100 1.97 -1.50 -5.29
N VAL A 101 2.34 -1.48 -4.00
CA VAL A 101 2.15 -0.31 -3.14
C VAL A 101 3.29 0.66 -3.41
N GLY A 102 2.96 1.93 -3.63
CA GLY A 102 3.93 2.97 -3.90
C GLY A 102 3.41 4.34 -3.52
N VAL A 103 4.34 5.30 -3.48
CA VAL A 103 4.01 6.71 -3.28
C VAL A 103 3.62 7.32 -4.63
N ALA A 104 2.47 7.99 -4.65
CA ALA A 104 1.96 8.68 -5.82
C ALA A 104 2.00 10.20 -5.60
N GLU A 105 2.02 10.95 -6.70
CA GLU A 105 2.06 12.42 -6.70
C GLU A 105 0.98 13.08 -5.82
N PRO A 106 -0.30 12.62 -5.80
CA PRO A 106 -1.31 13.21 -4.90
C PRO A 106 -0.94 13.12 -3.42
N THR A 107 -0.26 12.04 -3.01
CA THR A 107 0.22 11.87 -1.63
C THR A 107 1.31 12.88 -1.31
N ILE A 108 2.24 13.13 -2.24
CA ILE A 108 3.29 14.14 -2.08
C ILE A 108 2.69 15.53 -1.93
N ILE A 109 1.75 15.91 -2.81
CA ILE A 109 1.06 17.20 -2.74
C ILE A 109 0.37 17.38 -1.39
N MET A 110 -0.29 16.34 -0.90
CA MET A 110 -0.95 16.36 0.42
C MET A 110 0.07 16.59 1.55
N TYR A 111 1.20 15.88 1.55
CA TYR A 111 2.22 16.02 2.58
C TYR A 111 2.86 17.41 2.56
N THR A 112 3.19 17.93 1.38
CA THR A 112 3.70 19.30 1.22
C THR A 112 2.69 20.33 1.72
N TYR A 113 1.40 20.15 1.44
CA TYR A 113 0.35 21.02 1.96
C TYR A 113 0.29 20.99 3.49
N LEU A 114 0.29 19.79 4.07
CA LEU A 114 0.20 19.59 5.51
C LEU A 114 1.42 20.18 6.24
N TYR A 115 2.61 20.02 5.65
CA TYR A 115 3.85 20.63 6.14
C TYR A 115 3.77 22.16 6.15
N ASN A 116 3.33 22.77 5.04
CA ASN A 116 3.15 24.22 4.96
C ASN A 116 2.07 24.75 5.92
N PHE A 117 1.00 23.98 6.13
CA PHE A 117 -0.03 24.32 7.10
C PHE A 117 0.51 24.31 8.54
N ALA A 118 1.31 23.30 8.89
CA ALA A 118 1.90 23.16 10.23
C ALA A 118 3.01 24.19 10.49
N LYS A 119 3.80 24.55 9.48
CA LYS A 119 4.88 25.56 9.56
C LYS A 119 4.40 26.92 10.07
N ASN A 120 3.14 27.27 9.79
CA ASN A 120 2.53 28.55 10.17
C ASN A 120 1.74 28.48 11.49
N LYS A 121 1.87 27.40 12.28
CA LYS A 121 1.21 27.22 13.58
C LYS A 121 2.21 27.00 14.71
N ASP A 122 2.21 27.93 15.66
CA ASP A 122 3.11 27.92 16.83
C ASP A 122 2.91 26.71 17.77
N GLY A 123 1.74 26.05 17.74
CA GLY A 123 1.40 24.95 18.64
C GLY A 123 1.67 23.52 18.13
N LEU A 124 1.84 23.32 16.82
CA LEU A 124 2.01 21.98 16.22
C LEU A 124 3.48 21.69 15.87
N GLY A 125 4.18 22.73 15.40
CA GLY A 125 5.57 22.62 14.94
C GLY A 125 5.69 21.85 13.61
N GLN A 126 6.82 22.05 12.94
CA GLN A 126 7.13 21.37 11.68
C GLN A 126 7.47 19.88 11.87
N GLU A 127 7.84 19.46 13.08
CA GLU A 127 8.32 18.10 13.39
C GLU A 127 7.19 17.05 13.47
N LEU A 128 5.99 17.43 13.94
CA LEU A 128 4.88 16.50 14.17
C LEU A 128 3.73 16.68 13.16
N PHE A 129 3.99 17.26 12.00
CA PHE A 129 2.93 17.60 11.04
C PHE A 129 2.14 16.38 10.53
N LEU A 130 2.72 15.17 10.58
CA LEU A 130 2.07 13.91 10.18
C LEU A 130 1.50 13.07 11.34
N ALA A 131 1.84 13.37 12.60
CA ALA A 131 1.62 12.45 13.72
C ALA A 131 0.14 12.11 14.01
N TRP A 132 -0.78 12.99 13.61
CA TRP A 132 -2.23 12.86 13.84
C TRP A 132 -3.04 12.81 12.54
N ALA A 133 -2.37 12.68 11.39
CA ALA A 133 -3.00 12.71 10.08
C ALA A 133 -3.35 11.31 9.53
N GLY A 134 -2.78 10.25 10.12
CA GLY A 134 -2.94 8.85 9.72
C GLY A 134 -3.98 8.08 10.52
#